data_AF-A0A0C5J273-F1
#
_entry.id   AF-A0A0C5J273-F1
#
_cell.length_a   1.000
_cell.length_b   1.000
_cell.length_c   1.000
_cell.angle_alpha   90.00
_cell.angle_beta   90.00
_cell.angle_gamma   90.00
#
_symmetry.space_group_name_H-M   'P 1'
#
loop_
_entity.id
_entity.type
_entity.pdbx_description
1 polymer ?
#
loop_
_entity_poly.entity_id
_entity_poly.type
_entity_poly.pdbx_seq_one_letter_code
_entity_poly.pdbx_strand_id
1 'polypeptide(L)'
;MKITFIGGGNMATALIGGMKKQGFSAAGIQVVEPFIDARELITESFGVRSVAAVDAAALNCDVLVLAVKPQQMKAAVAPLAGKLTHQVVLSIAAGLRVADMAAWLGYGKIVRAMPNTPALIGAGITGLFADPSVDAEERRQAEKILQAVGVSVWVDDEAQMDVVTAISGSGPAYVFYFIEAIESVARTLGLDAESARQLTVQTFLGAAQLAAKSSERIATLRERVTSKGGTTEAALQAFAAQGVAAAIAQGVMAANARGRELGETLGRQGAGKSNS
;
A
#
# COMPACT_ATOMS: atom_id res chain seq x y z
N MET A 1 19.34 7.84 -10.23
CA MET A 1 17.89 7.63 -10.16
C MET A 1 17.20 8.95 -9.82
N LYS A 2 16.51 9.54 -10.80
CA LYS A 2 15.63 10.70 -10.68
C LYS A 2 14.17 10.23 -10.64
N ILE A 3 13.37 10.82 -9.76
CA ILE A 3 12.02 10.35 -9.48
C ILE A 3 11.06 11.54 -9.48
N THR A 4 9.97 11.40 -10.23
CA THR A 4 8.89 12.39 -10.28
C THR A 4 7.63 11.76 -9.72
N PHE A 5 7.05 12.37 -8.68
CA PHE A 5 5.72 12.02 -8.18
C PHE A 5 4.66 12.88 -8.85
N ILE A 6 3.59 12.25 -9.34
CA ILE A 6 2.35 12.91 -9.76
C ILE A 6 1.36 12.79 -8.60
N GLY A 7 1.14 13.89 -7.89
CA GLY A 7 0.38 13.96 -6.64
C GLY A 7 1.27 13.98 -5.39
N GLY A 8 0.95 14.88 -4.45
CA GLY A 8 1.68 15.11 -3.20
C GLY A 8 0.93 14.64 -1.95
N GLY A 9 0.04 13.65 -2.06
CA GLY A 9 -0.76 13.16 -0.92
C GLY A 9 0.03 12.34 0.10
N ASN A 10 -0.65 11.87 1.15
CA ASN A 10 -0.05 11.16 2.30
C ASN A 10 0.89 10.00 1.93
N MET A 11 0.56 9.20 0.92
CA MET A 11 1.42 8.08 0.52
C MET A 11 2.67 8.57 -0.23
N ALA A 12 2.55 9.61 -1.06
CA ALA A 12 3.71 10.23 -1.70
C ALA A 12 4.66 10.83 -0.66
N THR A 13 4.13 11.57 0.33
CA THR A 13 4.95 12.18 1.39
C THR A 13 5.60 11.12 2.29
N ALA A 14 4.91 10.02 2.59
CA ALA A 14 5.52 8.89 3.29
C ALA A 14 6.67 8.26 2.52
N LEU A 15 6.50 8.01 1.22
CA LEU A 15 7.55 7.49 0.35
C LEU A 15 8.74 8.46 0.28
N ILE A 16 8.50 9.74 0.02
CA ILE A 16 9.57 10.76 -0.04
C ILE A 16 10.32 10.83 1.29
N GLY A 17 9.60 10.84 2.42
CA GLY A 17 10.20 10.83 3.75
C GLY A 17 11.02 9.57 4.02
N GLY A 18 10.53 8.40 3.65
CA GLY A 18 11.26 7.13 3.73
C GLY A 18 12.52 7.13 2.87
N MET A 19 12.42 7.61 1.63
CA MET A 19 13.54 7.68 0.69
C MET A 19 14.63 8.62 1.21
N LYS A 20 14.25 9.78 1.76
CA LYS A 20 15.18 10.71 2.40
C LYS A 20 15.93 10.06 3.56
N LYS A 21 15.23 9.28 4.42
CA LYS A 21 15.86 8.50 5.50
C LYS A 21 16.83 7.44 4.98
N GLN A 22 16.57 6.87 3.81
CA GLN A 22 17.46 5.93 3.13
C GLN A 22 18.57 6.59 2.30
N GLY A 23 18.76 7.91 2.42
CA GLY A 23 19.88 8.62 1.78
C GLY A 23 19.65 9.05 0.34
N PHE A 24 18.41 9.04 -0.15
CA PHE A 24 18.11 9.59 -1.47
C PHE A 24 18.30 11.10 -1.47
N SER A 25 18.97 11.62 -2.51
CA SER A 25 19.15 13.06 -2.68
C SER A 25 17.82 13.74 -2.99
N ALA A 26 17.54 14.84 -2.29
CA ALA A 26 16.35 15.66 -2.56
C ALA A 26 16.37 16.25 -3.97
N ALA A 27 17.55 16.54 -4.53
CA ALA A 27 17.69 17.00 -5.92
C ALA A 27 17.31 15.93 -6.96
N GLY A 28 17.26 14.66 -6.54
CA GLY A 28 16.78 13.55 -7.36
C GLY A 28 15.29 13.29 -7.24
N ILE A 29 14.54 14.04 -6.42
CA ILE A 29 13.11 13.84 -6.19
C ILE A 29 12.37 15.13 -6.53
N GLN A 30 11.25 15.00 -7.25
CA GLN A 30 10.36 16.11 -7.51
C GLN A 30 8.89 15.69 -7.45
N VAL A 31 8.01 16.65 -7.22
CA VAL A 31 6.57 16.44 -7.04
C VAL A 31 5.79 17.40 -7.93
N VAL A 32 4.79 16.87 -8.64
CA VAL A 32 3.77 17.64 -9.35
C VAL A 32 2.52 17.61 -8.50
N GLU A 33 2.15 18.75 -7.92
CA GLU A 33 1.02 18.89 -6.99
C GLU A 33 0.29 20.21 -7.29
N PRO A 34 -0.97 20.20 -7.76
CA PRO A 34 -1.67 21.41 -8.17
C PRO A 34 -2.03 22.38 -7.03
N PHE A 35 -2.13 21.92 -5.79
CA PHE A 35 -2.49 22.78 -4.65
C PHE A 35 -1.25 23.46 -4.02
N ILE A 36 -1.31 24.79 -3.85
CA ILE A 36 -0.15 25.58 -3.39
C ILE A 36 0.29 25.22 -1.98
N ASP A 37 -0.64 25.18 -1.02
CA ASP A 37 -0.33 24.85 0.38
C ASP A 37 0.34 23.47 0.51
N ALA A 38 -0.12 22.49 -0.28
CA ALA A 38 0.48 21.16 -0.30
C ALA A 38 1.89 21.17 -0.89
N ARG A 39 2.13 21.93 -1.98
CA ARG A 39 3.48 22.08 -2.56
C ARG A 39 4.46 22.70 -1.57
N GLU A 40 4.06 23.78 -0.91
CA GLU A 40 4.89 24.50 0.05
C GLU A 40 5.28 23.58 1.20
N LEU A 41 4.31 22.88 1.80
CA LEU A 41 4.56 21.92 2.86
C LEU A 41 5.54 20.81 2.44
N ILE A 42 5.39 20.27 1.23
CA ILE A 42 6.27 19.22 0.69
C ILE A 42 7.71 19.74 0.52
N THR A 43 7.86 20.94 -0.06
CA THR A 43 9.18 21.55 -0.26
C THR A 43 9.84 21.88 1.07
N GLU A 44 9.11 22.44 2.03
CA GLU A 44 9.61 22.73 3.38
C GLU A 44 10.01 21.44 4.12
N SER A 45 9.17 20.40 4.06
CA SER A 45 9.39 19.16 4.81
C SER A 45 10.56 18.33 4.29
N PHE A 46 10.77 18.31 2.97
CA PHE A 46 11.71 17.36 2.34
C PHE A 46 12.85 18.01 1.56
N GLY A 47 12.75 19.31 1.29
CA GLY A 47 13.70 20.06 0.45
C GLY A 47 13.64 19.64 -1.03
N VAL A 48 12.53 19.06 -1.47
CA VAL A 48 12.33 18.58 -2.84
C VAL A 48 11.70 19.65 -3.71
N ARG A 49 11.94 19.56 -5.02
CA ARG A 49 11.32 20.43 -6.01
C ARG A 49 9.82 20.10 -6.14
N SER A 50 8.95 21.07 -5.92
CA SER A 50 7.50 20.91 -6.12
C SER A 50 6.99 21.91 -7.15
N VAL A 51 6.18 21.45 -8.12
CA VAL A 51 5.63 22.29 -9.19
C VAL A 51 4.13 22.05 -9.39
N ALA A 52 3.41 23.03 -9.93
CA ALA A 52 1.97 22.96 -10.11
C ALA A 52 1.52 22.04 -11.25
N ALA A 53 2.37 21.87 -12.26
CA ALA A 53 2.06 21.10 -13.46
C ALA A 53 3.31 20.42 -14.00
N VAL A 54 3.10 19.40 -14.86
CA VAL A 54 4.19 18.67 -15.51
C VAL A 54 4.95 19.60 -16.46
N ASP A 55 6.27 19.67 -16.29
CA ASP A 55 7.19 20.37 -17.17
C ASP A 55 8.32 19.45 -17.68
N ALA A 56 9.24 20.01 -18.48
CA ALA A 56 10.35 19.26 -19.05
C ALA A 56 11.27 18.63 -17.98
N ALA A 57 11.44 19.28 -16.83
CA ALA A 57 12.21 18.74 -15.72
C ALA A 57 11.48 17.56 -15.06
N ALA A 58 10.16 17.65 -14.89
CA ALA A 58 9.32 16.56 -14.39
C ALA A 58 9.36 15.31 -15.28
N LEU A 59 9.41 15.50 -16.60
CA LEU A 59 9.55 14.40 -17.58
C LEU A 59 10.96 13.81 -17.63
N ASN A 60 12.00 14.56 -17.24
CA ASN A 60 13.38 14.10 -17.19
C ASN A 60 13.67 13.33 -15.89
N CYS A 61 12.98 12.19 -15.72
CA CYS A 61 13.14 11.26 -14.60
C CYS A 61 13.35 9.83 -15.09
N ASP A 62 13.86 8.97 -14.21
CA ASP A 62 13.98 7.52 -14.49
C ASP A 62 12.67 6.81 -14.11
N VAL A 63 12.05 7.21 -12.98
CA VAL A 63 10.77 6.66 -12.50
C VAL A 63 9.73 7.77 -12.31
N LEU A 64 8.55 7.55 -12.88
CA LEU A 64 7.38 8.41 -12.73
C LEU A 64 6.35 7.72 -11.82
N VAL A 65 6.19 8.21 -10.60
CA VAL A 65 5.28 7.64 -9.61
C VAL A 65 3.89 8.28 -9.72
N LEU A 66 2.86 7.49 -10.01
CA LEU A 66 1.47 7.96 -10.03
C LEU A 66 0.86 7.81 -8.63
N ALA A 67 0.73 8.92 -7.91
CA ALA A 67 0.35 8.98 -6.49
C ALA A 67 -0.94 9.78 -6.25
N VAL A 68 -1.79 9.93 -7.27
CA VAL A 68 -3.13 10.53 -7.16
C VAL A 68 -4.19 9.48 -6.85
N LYS A 69 -5.37 9.93 -6.41
CA LYS A 69 -6.51 9.04 -6.20
C LYS A 69 -6.94 8.39 -7.52
N PRO A 70 -7.41 7.13 -7.51
CA PRO A 70 -7.82 6.42 -8.73
C PRO A 70 -8.81 7.19 -9.60
N GLN A 71 -9.78 7.88 -8.98
CA GLN A 71 -10.81 8.66 -9.67
C GLN A 71 -10.26 9.89 -10.40
N GLN A 72 -9.07 10.36 -10.02
CA GLN A 72 -8.40 11.52 -10.61
C GLN A 72 -7.34 11.11 -11.64
N MET A 73 -7.01 9.80 -11.73
CA MET A 73 -5.84 9.32 -12.46
C MET A 73 -5.88 9.70 -13.94
N LYS A 74 -6.99 9.46 -14.63
CA LYS A 74 -7.10 9.76 -16.07
C LYS A 74 -6.81 11.24 -16.37
N ALA A 75 -7.36 12.16 -15.58
CA ALA A 75 -7.11 13.59 -15.76
C ALA A 75 -5.66 13.94 -15.41
N ALA A 76 -5.10 13.34 -14.37
CA ALA A 76 -3.71 13.59 -13.95
C ALA A 76 -2.68 13.09 -14.98
N VAL A 77 -2.96 12.00 -15.70
CA VAL A 77 -2.04 11.45 -16.70
C VAL A 77 -2.22 12.03 -18.11
N ALA A 78 -3.34 12.70 -18.39
CA ALA A 78 -3.59 13.29 -19.71
C ALA A 78 -2.46 14.23 -20.21
N PRO A 79 -1.83 15.08 -19.37
CA PRO A 79 -0.69 15.90 -19.80
C PRO A 79 0.58 15.12 -20.15
N LEU A 80 0.68 13.85 -19.75
CA LEU A 80 1.82 12.95 -19.98
C LEU A 80 1.67 12.10 -21.25
N ALA A 81 0.45 11.98 -21.77
CA ALA A 81 0.14 11.09 -22.90
C ALA A 81 1.04 11.40 -24.10
N GLY A 82 1.70 10.37 -24.63
CA GLY A 82 2.63 10.48 -25.78
C GLY A 82 3.95 11.20 -25.50
N LYS A 83 4.26 11.57 -24.24
CA LYS A 83 5.52 12.25 -23.88
C LYS A 83 6.54 11.35 -23.18
N LEU A 84 6.14 10.15 -22.78
CA LEU A 84 7.01 9.17 -22.13
C LEU A 84 7.80 8.38 -23.18
N THR A 85 9.08 8.16 -22.92
CA THR A 85 10.01 7.54 -23.89
C THR A 85 10.85 6.43 -23.28
N HIS A 86 11.17 6.53 -22.00
CA HIS A 86 12.07 5.57 -21.32
C HIS A 86 11.74 5.35 -19.85
N GLN A 87 10.87 6.17 -19.25
CA GLN A 87 10.55 6.14 -17.83
C GLN A 87 9.86 4.84 -17.43
N VAL A 88 10.08 4.38 -16.21
CA VAL A 88 9.22 3.37 -15.59
C VAL A 88 8.08 4.10 -14.90
N VAL A 89 6.83 3.77 -15.24
CA VAL A 89 5.66 4.30 -14.56
C VAL A 89 5.33 3.41 -13.38
N LEU A 90 5.40 3.94 -12.16
CA LEU A 90 5.06 3.22 -10.93
C LEU A 90 3.73 3.75 -10.38
N SER A 91 2.65 2.99 -10.53
CA SER A 91 1.35 3.39 -9.99
C SER A 91 1.12 2.80 -8.62
N ILE A 92 0.88 3.65 -7.61
CA ILE A 92 0.48 3.23 -6.26
C ILE A 92 -1.05 3.34 -6.04
N ALA A 93 -1.80 3.57 -7.12
CA ALA A 93 -3.25 3.75 -7.06
C ALA A 93 -3.98 2.41 -7.03
N ALA A 94 -4.86 2.24 -6.04
CA ALA A 94 -5.67 1.04 -5.90
C ALA A 94 -6.67 0.87 -7.06
N GLY A 95 -6.83 -0.37 -7.53
CA GLY A 95 -7.89 -0.75 -8.46
C GLY A 95 -7.76 -0.24 -9.89
N LEU A 96 -6.62 0.32 -10.31
CA LEU A 96 -6.39 0.65 -11.72
C LEU A 96 -5.51 -0.41 -12.37
N ARG A 97 -5.97 -0.97 -13.49
CA ARG A 97 -5.22 -2.01 -14.20
C ARG A 97 -4.13 -1.40 -15.08
N VAL A 98 -3.09 -2.17 -15.34
CA VAL A 98 -1.99 -1.79 -16.25
C VAL A 98 -2.55 -1.40 -17.61
N ALA A 99 -3.48 -2.20 -18.17
CA ALA A 99 -4.08 -1.94 -19.47
C ALA A 99 -4.82 -0.58 -19.54
N ASP A 100 -5.54 -0.19 -18.49
CA ASP A 100 -6.25 1.09 -18.44
C ASP A 100 -5.27 2.27 -18.43
N MET A 101 -4.24 2.19 -17.59
CA MET A 101 -3.21 3.22 -17.50
C MET A 101 -2.39 3.31 -18.79
N ALA A 102 -2.05 2.16 -19.39
CA ALA A 102 -1.33 2.09 -20.65
C ALA A 102 -2.11 2.78 -21.78
N ALA A 103 -3.43 2.53 -21.85
CA ALA A 103 -4.30 3.16 -22.84
C ALA A 103 -4.37 4.69 -22.66
N TRP A 104 -4.43 5.19 -21.42
CA TRP A 104 -4.47 6.64 -21.18
C TRP A 104 -3.13 7.34 -21.45
N LEU A 105 -2.02 6.65 -21.18
CA LEU A 105 -0.68 7.20 -21.39
C LEU A 105 -0.18 7.03 -22.84
N GLY A 106 -0.69 6.04 -23.57
CA GLY A 106 -0.08 5.56 -24.81
C GLY A 106 1.32 4.97 -24.57
N TYR A 107 1.53 4.32 -23.42
CA TYR A 107 2.85 3.89 -22.94
C TYR A 107 2.75 2.61 -22.10
N GLY A 108 3.70 1.67 -22.26
CA GLY A 108 3.56 0.30 -21.73
C GLY A 108 4.39 -0.05 -20.49
N LYS A 109 5.50 0.67 -20.21
CA LYS A 109 6.41 0.32 -19.09
C LYS A 109 5.82 0.72 -17.74
N ILE A 110 4.92 -0.10 -17.22
CA ILE A 110 4.14 0.17 -16.02
C ILE A 110 4.35 -0.93 -14.98
N VAL A 111 4.68 -0.50 -13.76
CA VAL A 111 4.64 -1.30 -12.55
C VAL A 111 3.45 -0.84 -11.73
N ARG A 112 2.58 -1.78 -11.38
CA ARG A 112 1.47 -1.56 -10.46
C ARG A 112 1.91 -1.96 -9.06
N ALA A 113 1.61 -1.10 -8.10
CA ALA A 113 1.95 -1.27 -6.70
C ALA A 113 0.72 -1.10 -5.82
N MET A 114 0.61 -1.95 -4.81
CA MET A 114 -0.44 -1.85 -3.80
C MET A 114 0.20 -1.77 -2.41
N PRO A 115 0.69 -0.58 -1.99
CA PRO A 115 1.17 -0.36 -0.64
C PRO A 115 -0.01 -0.34 0.34
N ASN A 116 0.28 -0.46 1.63
CA ASN A 116 -0.71 -0.33 2.69
C ASN A 116 -0.38 0.80 3.69
N THR A 117 -1.34 1.16 4.54
CA THR A 117 -1.22 2.33 5.43
C THR A 117 -0.08 2.26 6.46
N PRO A 118 0.38 1.09 6.97
CA PRO A 118 1.60 1.01 7.76
C PRO A 118 2.87 1.56 7.09
N ALA A 119 2.88 1.75 5.77
CA ALA A 119 3.96 2.46 5.07
C ALA A 119 4.21 3.88 5.62
N LEU A 120 3.19 4.55 6.17
CA LEU A 120 3.32 5.89 6.75
C LEU A 120 4.30 5.94 7.94
N ILE A 121 4.58 4.79 8.56
CA ILE A 121 5.54 4.65 9.67
C ILE A 121 6.74 3.76 9.30
N GLY A 122 6.92 3.43 8.01
CA GLY A 122 8.01 2.58 7.53
C GLY A 122 7.82 1.08 7.82
N ALA A 123 6.62 0.65 8.21
CA ALA A 123 6.28 -0.74 8.50
C ALA A 123 5.34 -1.33 7.43
N GLY A 124 5.42 -0.81 6.20
CA GLY A 124 4.55 -1.19 5.10
C GLY A 124 4.87 -2.56 4.51
N ILE A 125 3.91 -3.07 3.74
CA ILE A 125 4.13 -4.13 2.76
C ILE A 125 3.47 -3.70 1.45
N THR A 126 4.14 -3.95 0.33
CA THR A 126 3.62 -3.62 -0.99
C THR A 126 3.63 -4.84 -1.91
N GLY A 127 2.49 -5.20 -2.48
CA GLY A 127 2.48 -6.09 -3.64
C GLY A 127 2.84 -5.34 -4.91
N LEU A 128 3.58 -6.00 -5.81
CA LEU A 128 4.11 -5.45 -7.04
C LEU A 128 3.80 -6.37 -8.21
N PHE A 129 3.30 -5.78 -9.30
CA PHE A 129 3.13 -6.44 -10.59
C PHE A 129 3.77 -5.58 -11.68
N ALA A 130 4.48 -6.18 -12.64
CA ALA A 130 5.06 -5.46 -13.77
C ALA A 130 4.47 -5.96 -15.09
N ASP A 131 4.20 -5.03 -16.01
CA ASP A 131 3.98 -5.37 -17.40
C ASP A 131 5.22 -6.10 -17.99
N PRO A 132 5.07 -7.06 -18.91
CA PRO A 132 6.20 -7.73 -19.55
C PRO A 132 7.21 -6.81 -20.26
N SER A 133 6.81 -5.57 -20.60
CA SER A 133 7.70 -4.56 -21.18
C SER A 133 8.69 -3.93 -20.18
N VAL A 134 8.51 -4.17 -18.88
CA VAL A 134 9.39 -3.67 -17.81
C VAL A 134 10.52 -4.66 -17.56
N ASP A 135 11.76 -4.22 -17.73
CA ASP A 135 12.93 -5.07 -17.55
C ASP A 135 13.33 -5.29 -16.08
N ALA A 136 14.36 -6.11 -15.84
CA ALA A 136 14.82 -6.44 -14.50
C ALA A 136 15.42 -5.26 -13.72
N GLU A 137 16.09 -4.32 -14.40
CA GLU A 137 16.63 -3.12 -13.75
C GLU A 137 15.50 -2.14 -13.40
N GLU A 138 14.54 -1.97 -14.30
CA GLU A 138 13.35 -1.15 -14.10
C GLU A 138 12.48 -1.67 -12.94
N ARG A 139 12.31 -2.99 -12.83
CA ARG A 139 11.68 -3.63 -11.65
C ARG A 139 12.43 -3.30 -10.37
N ARG A 140 13.77 -3.41 -10.36
CA ARG A 140 14.59 -3.05 -9.19
C ARG A 140 14.43 -1.58 -8.80
N GLN A 141 14.36 -0.68 -9.77
CA GLN A 141 14.18 0.75 -9.51
C GLN A 141 12.82 1.03 -8.85
N ALA A 142 11.74 0.45 -9.38
CA ALA A 142 10.41 0.57 -8.80
C ALA A 142 10.35 0.00 -7.37
N GLU A 143 10.90 -1.20 -7.18
CA GLU A 143 10.96 -1.87 -5.88
C GLU A 143 11.76 -1.06 -4.86
N LYS A 144 12.91 -0.51 -5.25
CA LYS A 144 13.77 0.30 -4.38
C LYS A 144 13.04 1.53 -3.83
N ILE A 145 12.13 2.13 -4.60
CA ILE A 145 11.31 3.26 -4.13
C ILE A 145 10.35 2.79 -3.04
N LEU A 146 9.74 1.61 -3.19
CA LEU A 146 8.74 1.14 -2.23
C LEU A 146 9.36 0.52 -0.97
N GLN A 147 10.58 0.00 -1.09
CA GLN A 147 11.38 -0.43 0.05
C GLN A 147 11.77 0.73 0.98
N ALA A 148 11.56 1.98 0.56
CA ALA A 148 11.70 3.16 1.42
C ALA A 148 10.81 3.13 2.67
N VAL A 149 9.68 2.42 2.59
CA VAL A 149 8.61 2.45 3.60
C VAL A 149 8.14 1.06 4.03
N GLY A 150 8.86 0.01 3.66
CA GLY A 150 8.45 -1.35 4.00
C GLY A 150 9.12 -2.43 3.17
N VAL A 151 8.48 -3.60 3.10
CA VAL A 151 8.90 -4.73 2.27
C VAL A 151 8.01 -4.87 1.04
N SER A 152 8.50 -5.58 0.03
CA SER A 152 7.84 -5.80 -1.25
C SER A 152 7.64 -7.29 -1.52
N VAL A 153 6.58 -7.61 -2.25
CA VAL A 153 6.31 -8.96 -2.79
C VAL A 153 5.90 -8.82 -4.25
N TRP A 154 6.62 -9.48 -5.14
CA TRP A 154 6.25 -9.56 -6.55
C TRP A 154 5.21 -10.64 -6.78
N VAL A 155 4.23 -10.35 -7.63
CA VAL A 155 3.26 -11.30 -8.17
C VAL A 155 3.42 -11.41 -9.68
N ASP A 156 3.18 -12.61 -10.21
CA ASP A 156 3.39 -12.90 -11.64
C ASP A 156 2.18 -12.59 -12.50
N ASP A 157 0.98 -12.55 -11.90
CA ASP A 157 -0.28 -12.25 -12.58
C ASP A 157 -0.93 -11.01 -11.95
N GLU A 158 -1.34 -10.05 -12.79
CA GLU A 158 -2.01 -8.84 -12.33
C GLU A 158 -3.29 -9.15 -11.52
N ALA A 159 -4.00 -10.24 -11.84
CA ALA A 159 -5.18 -10.65 -11.09
C ALA A 159 -4.88 -10.95 -9.62
N GLN A 160 -3.64 -11.31 -9.27
CA GLN A 160 -3.21 -11.50 -7.89
C GLN A 160 -3.13 -10.18 -7.10
N MET A 161 -3.14 -9.03 -7.77
CA MET A 161 -3.19 -7.72 -7.08
C MET A 161 -4.50 -7.50 -6.31
N ASP A 162 -5.59 -8.15 -6.71
CA ASP A 162 -6.85 -8.10 -5.95
C ASP A 162 -6.74 -8.93 -4.66
N VAL A 163 -6.00 -10.04 -4.71
CA VAL A 163 -5.64 -10.84 -3.53
C VAL A 163 -4.72 -10.06 -2.59
N VAL A 164 -3.69 -9.41 -3.14
CA VAL A 164 -2.81 -8.50 -2.37
C VAL A 164 -3.66 -7.44 -1.66
N THR A 165 -4.58 -6.81 -2.37
CA THR A 165 -5.48 -5.80 -1.81
C THR A 165 -6.29 -6.37 -0.64
N ALA A 166 -6.90 -7.54 -0.81
CA ALA A 166 -7.69 -8.18 0.23
C ALA A 166 -6.86 -8.56 1.47
N ILE A 167 -5.61 -9.00 1.29
CA ILE A 167 -4.76 -9.46 2.38
C ILE A 167 -4.05 -8.30 3.09
N SER A 168 -3.28 -7.50 2.36
CA SER A 168 -2.39 -6.49 2.96
C SER A 168 -2.90 -5.06 2.81
N GLY A 169 -3.69 -4.77 1.78
CA GLY A 169 -4.32 -3.46 1.60
C GLY A 169 -5.41 -3.21 2.65
N SER A 170 -6.34 -4.16 2.77
CA SER A 170 -7.40 -4.17 3.79
C SER A 170 -6.96 -4.73 5.14
N GLY A 171 -5.87 -5.51 5.17
CA GLY A 171 -5.30 -6.16 6.36
C GLY A 171 -5.20 -5.29 7.62
N PRO A 172 -4.67 -4.06 7.55
CA PRO A 172 -4.58 -3.17 8.71
C PRO A 172 -5.93 -2.96 9.41
N ALA A 173 -7.03 -2.86 8.66
CA ALA A 173 -8.35 -2.70 9.23
C ALA A 173 -8.80 -3.95 10.01
N TYR A 174 -8.44 -5.14 9.54
CA TYR A 174 -8.73 -6.39 10.26
C TYR A 174 -7.98 -6.44 11.59
N VAL A 175 -6.71 -6.03 11.58
CA VAL A 175 -5.88 -5.96 12.80
C VAL A 175 -6.46 -4.95 13.78
N PHE A 176 -6.86 -3.75 13.32
CA PHE A 176 -7.50 -2.75 14.17
C PHE A 176 -8.82 -3.24 14.76
N TYR A 177 -9.63 -3.94 13.97
CA TYR A 177 -10.88 -4.54 14.44
C TYR A 177 -10.64 -5.57 15.57
N PHE A 178 -9.60 -6.40 15.46
CA PHE A 178 -9.25 -7.34 16.55
C PHE A 178 -8.70 -6.64 17.79
N ILE A 179 -7.88 -5.59 17.61
CA ILE A 179 -7.38 -4.77 18.71
C ILE A 179 -8.55 -4.12 19.45
N GLU A 180 -9.49 -3.53 18.73
CA GLU A 180 -10.70 -2.92 19.31
C GLU A 180 -11.53 -3.93 20.10
N ALA A 181 -11.77 -5.12 19.53
CA ALA A 181 -12.55 -6.17 20.17
C ALA A 181 -11.91 -6.66 21.48
N ILE A 182 -10.59 -6.89 21.49
CA ILE A 182 -9.88 -7.35 22.69
C ILE A 182 -9.76 -6.24 23.73
N GLU A 183 -9.46 -5.00 23.32
CA GLU A 183 -9.38 -3.84 24.22
C GLU A 183 -10.72 -3.64 24.93
N SER A 184 -11.85 -3.79 24.23
CA SER A 184 -13.18 -3.71 24.83
C SER A 184 -13.42 -4.76 25.92
N VAL A 185 -13.04 -6.01 25.67
CA VAL A 185 -13.15 -7.09 26.67
C VAL A 185 -12.23 -6.85 27.86
N ALA A 186 -11.01 -6.36 27.62
CA ALA A 186 -10.05 -6.09 28.68
C ALA A 186 -10.59 -5.05 29.69
N ARG A 187 -11.31 -4.02 29.20
CA ARG A 187 -12.04 -3.07 30.05
C ARG A 187 -13.18 -3.72 30.83
N THR A 188 -13.97 -4.59 30.20
CA THR A 188 -15.02 -5.35 30.90
C THR A 188 -14.45 -6.23 32.01
N LEU A 189 -13.23 -6.73 31.85
CA LEU A 189 -12.51 -7.51 32.86
C LEU A 189 -11.85 -6.64 33.96
N GLY A 190 -12.06 -5.32 33.95
CA GLY A 190 -11.68 -4.43 35.03
C GLY A 190 -10.39 -3.63 34.80
N LEU A 191 -9.79 -3.69 33.62
CA LEU A 191 -8.67 -2.80 33.29
C LEU A 191 -9.16 -1.39 32.96
N ASP A 192 -8.35 -0.39 33.31
CA ASP A 192 -8.53 0.97 32.82
C ASP A 192 -8.23 1.04 31.30
N ALA A 193 -8.68 2.11 30.67
CA ALA A 193 -8.59 2.27 29.21
C ALA A 193 -7.13 2.32 28.70
N GLU A 194 -6.22 2.92 29.47
CA GLU A 194 -4.81 3.04 29.07
C GLU A 194 -4.12 1.68 29.13
N SER A 195 -4.27 0.95 30.24
CA SER A 195 -3.73 -0.39 30.42
C SER A 195 -4.31 -1.37 29.38
N ALA A 196 -5.62 -1.34 29.15
CA ALA A 196 -6.30 -2.18 28.16
C ALA A 196 -5.71 -1.98 26.75
N ARG A 197 -5.55 -0.71 26.35
CA ARG A 197 -4.97 -0.34 25.06
C ARG A 197 -3.51 -0.77 24.96
N GLN A 198 -2.69 -0.46 25.97
CA GLN A 198 -1.26 -0.78 25.96
C GLN A 198 -1.03 -2.28 25.86
N LEU A 199 -1.70 -3.09 26.69
CA LEU A 199 -1.59 -4.54 26.68
C LEU A 199 -2.01 -5.13 25.33
N THR A 200 -3.14 -4.68 24.79
CA THR A 200 -3.67 -5.21 23.53
C THR A 200 -2.75 -4.87 22.35
N VAL A 201 -2.39 -3.58 22.19
CA VAL A 201 -1.52 -3.14 21.08
C VAL A 201 -0.16 -3.83 21.13
N GLN A 202 0.48 -3.90 22.30
CA GLN A 202 1.78 -4.56 22.44
C GLN A 202 1.70 -6.07 22.20
N THR A 203 0.60 -6.72 22.56
CA THR A 203 0.39 -8.15 22.28
C THR A 203 0.34 -8.43 20.77
N PHE A 204 -0.43 -7.63 20.01
CA PHE A 204 -0.48 -7.77 18.55
C PHE A 204 0.88 -7.47 17.90
N LEU A 205 1.54 -6.38 18.32
CA LEU A 205 2.84 -6.00 17.79
C LEU A 205 3.90 -7.10 18.04
N GLY A 206 4.02 -7.56 19.29
CA GLY A 206 4.98 -8.58 19.68
C GLY A 206 4.74 -9.92 18.97
N ALA A 207 3.48 -10.35 18.86
CA ALA A 207 3.13 -11.59 18.15
C ALA A 207 3.47 -11.51 16.65
N ALA A 208 3.15 -10.39 16.00
CA ALA A 208 3.48 -10.17 14.59
C ALA A 208 4.99 -10.10 14.36
N GLN A 209 5.74 -9.43 15.24
CA GLN A 209 7.20 -9.37 15.17
C GLN A 209 7.87 -10.73 15.40
N LEU A 210 7.35 -11.52 16.35
CA LEU A 210 7.85 -12.87 16.60
C LEU A 210 7.61 -13.76 15.37
N ALA A 211 6.41 -13.70 14.79
CA ALA A 211 6.10 -14.40 13.55
C ALA A 211 7.01 -14.00 12.39
N ALA A 212 7.27 -12.70 12.20
CA ALA A 212 8.11 -12.19 11.11
C ALA A 212 9.59 -12.61 11.23
N LYS A 213 10.08 -12.85 12.45
CA LYS A 213 11.48 -13.23 12.71
C LYS A 213 11.70 -14.74 12.81
N SER A 214 10.62 -15.51 12.94
CA SER A 214 10.69 -16.97 13.12
C SER A 214 10.74 -17.69 11.78
N SER A 215 11.52 -18.77 11.70
CA SER A 215 11.47 -19.73 10.59
C SER A 215 10.40 -20.81 10.79
N GLU A 216 9.74 -20.83 11.95
CA GLU A 216 8.74 -21.83 12.28
C GLU A 216 7.37 -21.50 11.65
N ARG A 217 6.55 -22.54 11.48
CA ARG A 217 5.16 -22.36 11.06
C ARG A 217 4.39 -21.58 12.13
N ILE A 218 3.52 -20.67 11.71
CA ILE A 218 2.64 -19.90 12.62
C ILE A 218 1.82 -20.81 13.56
N ALA A 219 1.34 -21.96 13.06
CA ALA A 219 0.64 -22.94 13.88
C ALA A 219 1.49 -23.44 15.07
N THR A 220 2.79 -23.64 14.85
CA THR A 220 3.73 -24.08 15.89
C THR A 220 4.00 -22.97 16.91
N LEU A 221 4.12 -21.71 16.48
CA LEU A 221 4.21 -20.56 17.41
C LEU A 221 2.98 -20.49 18.33
N ARG A 222 1.77 -20.66 17.76
CA ARG A 222 0.51 -20.71 18.53
C ARG A 222 0.48 -21.89 19.51
N GLU A 223 0.86 -23.08 19.06
CA GLU A 223 0.89 -24.30 19.90
C GLU A 223 1.80 -24.12 21.12
N ARG A 224 2.96 -23.48 20.96
CA ARG A 224 3.91 -23.26 22.07
C ARG A 224 3.38 -22.35 23.19
N VAL A 225 2.46 -21.45 22.87
CA VAL A 225 1.80 -20.58 23.86
C VAL A 225 0.45 -21.13 24.35
N THR A 226 0.13 -22.37 23.95
CA THR A 226 -1.13 -23.06 24.31
C THR A 226 -0.81 -24.26 25.20
N SER A 227 -0.85 -24.05 26.53
CA SER A 227 -0.73 -25.14 27.48
C SER A 227 -2.05 -25.91 27.62
N LYS A 228 -1.96 -27.24 27.76
CA LYS A 228 -3.11 -28.11 28.02
C LYS A 228 -3.80 -27.72 29.33
N GLY A 229 -5.11 -27.50 29.30
CA GLY A 229 -5.91 -27.02 30.42
C GLY A 229 -5.69 -25.54 30.77
N GLY A 230 -4.91 -24.80 29.96
CA GLY A 230 -4.58 -23.40 30.19
C GLY A 230 -5.62 -22.41 29.66
N THR A 231 -5.44 -21.14 30.01
CA THR A 231 -6.32 -20.03 29.58
C THR A 231 -6.34 -19.85 28.06
N THR A 232 -5.18 -19.99 27.40
CA THR A 232 -5.08 -19.90 25.93
C THR A 232 -5.90 -20.99 25.24
N GLU A 233 -5.84 -22.24 25.74
CA GLU A 233 -6.60 -23.36 25.17
C GLU A 233 -8.11 -23.10 25.27
N ALA A 234 -8.59 -22.66 26.44
CA ALA A 234 -9.99 -22.34 26.65
C ALA A 234 -10.49 -21.23 25.70
N ALA A 235 -9.71 -20.17 25.50
CA ALA A 235 -10.05 -19.10 24.56
C ALA A 235 -10.10 -19.59 23.11
N LEU A 236 -9.10 -20.36 22.67
CA LEU A 236 -9.04 -20.89 21.30
C LEU A 236 -10.17 -21.89 21.01
N GLN A 237 -10.56 -22.72 21.99
CA GLN A 237 -11.72 -23.59 21.87
C GLN A 237 -13.02 -22.79 21.72
N ALA A 238 -13.21 -21.73 22.50
CA ALA A 238 -14.36 -20.84 22.37
C ALA A 238 -14.39 -20.14 20.99
N PHE A 239 -13.25 -19.64 20.50
CA PHE A 239 -13.16 -19.03 19.16
C PHE A 239 -13.48 -20.04 18.05
N ALA A 240 -13.02 -21.29 18.18
CA ALA A 240 -13.33 -22.35 17.24
C ALA A 240 -14.83 -22.69 17.23
N ALA A 241 -15.44 -22.82 18.40
CA ALA A 241 -16.87 -23.09 18.54
C ALA A 241 -17.75 -21.96 17.95
N GLN A 242 -17.27 -20.71 18.00
CA GLN A 242 -17.93 -19.55 17.40
C GLN A 242 -17.59 -19.35 15.91
N GLY A 243 -16.77 -20.21 15.31
CA GLY A 243 -16.45 -20.15 13.89
C GLY A 243 -15.61 -18.93 13.48
N VAL A 244 -14.78 -18.37 14.38
CA VAL A 244 -13.97 -17.16 14.12
C VAL A 244 -13.12 -17.30 12.84
N ALA A 245 -12.47 -18.46 12.64
CA ALA A 245 -11.67 -18.70 11.44
C ALA A 245 -12.51 -18.66 10.14
N ALA A 246 -13.74 -19.17 10.18
CA ALA A 246 -14.64 -19.15 9.03
C ALA A 246 -15.12 -17.72 8.73
N ALA A 247 -15.43 -16.94 9.75
CA ALA A 247 -15.81 -15.53 9.60
C ALA A 247 -14.68 -14.69 8.98
N ILE A 248 -13.42 -14.91 9.40
CA ILE A 248 -12.25 -14.26 8.81
C ILE A 248 -12.13 -14.62 7.33
N ALA A 249 -12.23 -15.92 7.00
CA ALA A 249 -12.14 -16.38 5.61
C ALA A 249 -13.23 -15.74 4.73
N GLN A 250 -14.47 -15.67 5.22
CA GLN A 250 -15.57 -15.01 4.51
C GLN A 250 -15.30 -13.52 4.31
N GLY A 251 -14.82 -12.81 5.33
CA GLY A 251 -14.48 -11.38 5.24
C GLY A 251 -13.39 -11.09 4.21
N VAL A 252 -12.32 -11.90 4.19
CA VAL A 252 -11.23 -11.77 3.21
C VAL A 252 -11.72 -12.08 1.79
N MET A 253 -12.54 -13.12 1.61
CA MET A 253 -13.12 -13.48 0.30
C MET A 253 -14.05 -12.37 -0.21
N ALA A 254 -14.84 -11.75 0.67
CA ALA A 254 -15.69 -10.62 0.31
C ALA A 254 -14.85 -9.40 -0.11
N ALA A 255 -13.76 -9.10 0.59
CA ALA A 255 -12.84 -8.04 0.21
C ALA A 255 -12.19 -8.29 -1.16
N ASN A 256 -11.77 -9.53 -1.44
CA ASN A 256 -11.21 -9.92 -2.73
C ASN A 256 -12.24 -9.78 -3.87
N ALA A 257 -13.48 -10.24 -3.67
CA ALA A 257 -14.56 -10.08 -4.63
C ALA A 257 -14.83 -8.59 -4.93
N ARG A 258 -14.89 -7.76 -3.88
CA ARG A 258 -15.09 -6.32 -4.04
C ARG A 258 -13.92 -5.63 -4.76
N GLY A 259 -12.68 -6.05 -4.50
CA GLY A 259 -11.50 -5.55 -5.20
C GLY A 259 -11.61 -5.74 -6.71
N ARG A 260 -12.02 -6.94 -7.14
CA ARG A 260 -12.25 -7.28 -8.55
C ARG A 260 -13.30 -6.38 -9.20
N GLU A 261 -14.45 -6.19 -8.55
CA GLU A 261 -15.53 -5.31 -9.03
C GLU A 261 -15.09 -3.86 -9.21
N LEU A 262 -14.31 -3.34 -8.24
CA LEU A 262 -13.79 -1.98 -8.29
C LEU A 262 -12.79 -1.81 -9.44
N GLY A 263 -11.92 -2.82 -9.66
CA GLY A 263 -10.99 -2.84 -10.78
C GLY A 263 -11.68 -2.70 -12.14
N GLU A 264 -12.79 -3.41 -12.32
CA GLU A 264 -13.60 -3.31 -13.56
C GLU A 264 -14.30 -1.96 -13.71
N THR A 265 -14.77 -1.39 -12.60
CA THR A 265 -15.54 -0.14 -12.61
C THR A 265 -14.65 1.07 -12.84
N LEU A 266 -13.49 1.13 -12.19
CA LEU A 266 -12.58 2.28 -12.27
C LEU A 266 -11.94 2.41 -13.66
N GLY A 267 -11.57 1.30 -14.31
CA GLY A 267 -11.13 1.30 -15.70
C GLY A 267 -12.21 1.86 -16.65
N ARG A 268 -13.47 1.45 -16.46
CA ARG A 268 -14.61 1.92 -17.27
C ARG A 268 -15.03 3.37 -16.98
N GLN A 269 -15.00 3.83 -15.73
CA GLN A 269 -15.35 5.22 -15.40
C GLN A 269 -14.27 6.20 -15.85
N GLY A 270 -13.00 5.76 -15.88
CA GLY A 270 -11.98 6.45 -16.66
C GLY A 270 -12.31 6.47 -18.15
N ALA A 271 -12.79 5.38 -18.74
CA ALA A 271 -13.20 5.36 -20.16
C ALA A 271 -14.45 6.21 -20.48
N GLY A 272 -15.39 6.38 -19.54
CA GLY A 272 -16.71 6.96 -19.81
C GLY A 272 -17.18 8.00 -18.80
N LYS A 273 -16.61 9.21 -18.85
CA LYS A 273 -17.28 10.50 -18.58
C LYS A 273 -16.56 11.62 -19.34
N SER A 274 -16.67 11.59 -20.67
CA SER A 274 -16.58 12.78 -21.51
C SER A 274 -17.94 12.93 -22.17
N ASN A 275 -18.83 13.70 -21.53
CA ASN A 275 -19.99 14.41 -22.07
C ASN A 275 -21.08 14.54 -21.01
N SER A 276 -21.08 15.68 -20.32
CA SER A 276 -22.22 16.58 -20.19
C SER A 276 -21.70 17.94 -19.78
#